data_AF-A0A0T5P5A4-F1
#
_entry.id   AF-A0A0T5P5A4-F1
#
_cell.length_a   1.000
_cell.length_b   1.000
_cell.length_c   1.000
_cell.angle_alpha   90.00
_cell.angle_beta   90.00
_cell.angle_gamma   90.00
#
_symmetry.space_group_name_H-M   'P 1'
#
loop_
_entity.id
_entity.type
_entity.pdbx_description
1 polymer ?
#
loop_
_entity_poly.entity_id
_entity_poly.type
_entity_poly.pdbx_seq_one_letter_code
_entity_poly.pdbx_strand_id
1 'polypeptide(L)'
;MHTELKTRRRVLLVTYRRYLEAERALTVARQEMKAWFPAASRPLDTAIGQPGSRIRGIYDRRERAMLQLATAKAKLEQARRRLAAKRPAPLQLVWIR
;
A
#
# COMPACT_ATOMS: atom_id res chain seq x y z
N MET A 1 -1.32 14.30 -19.32
CA MET A 1 -1.25 13.05 -18.50
C MET A 1 -2.39 12.12 -18.94
N HIS A 2 -2.07 10.96 -19.51
CA HIS A 2 -3.03 10.00 -20.12
C HIS A 2 -4.12 9.59 -19.12
N THR A 3 -5.39 9.48 -19.55
CA THR A 3 -6.55 9.14 -18.69
C THR A 3 -6.33 7.88 -17.87
N GLU A 4 -5.72 6.86 -18.47
CA GLU A 4 -5.34 5.61 -17.81
C GLU A 4 -4.40 5.80 -16.59
N LEU A 5 -3.43 6.72 -16.69
CA LEU A 5 -2.51 7.05 -15.59
C LEU A 5 -3.21 7.82 -14.48
N LYS A 6 -4.16 8.70 -14.82
CA LYS A 6 -4.96 9.42 -13.82
C LYS A 6 -5.80 8.45 -12.99
N THR A 7 -6.48 7.51 -13.65
CA THR A 7 -7.27 6.47 -12.97
C THR A 7 -6.41 5.62 -12.05
N ARG A 8 -5.26 5.13 -12.51
CA ARG A 8 -4.33 4.34 -11.68
C ARG A 8 -3.76 5.12 -10.51
N ARG A 9 -3.44 6.41 -10.70
CA ARG A 9 -3.01 7.29 -9.60
C ARG A 9 -4.13 7.47 -8.56
N ARG A 10 -5.39 7.59 -8.98
CA ARG A 10 -6.53 7.65 -8.06
C ARG A 10 -6.67 6.37 -7.24
N VAL A 11 -6.55 5.21 -7.88
CA VAL A 11 -6.55 3.91 -7.18
C VAL A 11 -5.43 3.84 -6.15
N LEU A 12 -4.22 4.26 -6.50
CA LEU A 12 -3.08 4.31 -5.57
C LEU A 12 -3.37 5.18 -4.34
N LEU A 13 -3.99 6.34 -4.53
CA LEU A 13 -4.35 7.23 -3.42
C LEU A 13 -5.41 6.59 -2.50
N VAL A 14 -6.41 5.92 -3.07
CA VAL A 14 -7.44 5.21 -2.31
C VAL A 14 -6.85 4.06 -1.50
N THR A 15 -5.99 3.23 -2.11
CA THR A 15 -5.35 2.12 -1.39
C THR A 15 -4.37 2.61 -0.33
N TYR A 16 -3.67 3.73 -0.57
CA TYR A 16 -2.80 4.35 0.42
C TYR A 16 -3.59 4.84 1.64
N ARG A 17 -4.71 5.52 1.43
CA ARG A 17 -5.59 5.95 2.52
C ARG A 17 -6.11 4.77 3.34
N ARG A 18 -6.57 3.70 2.67
CA ARG A 18 -7.03 2.47 3.34
C ARG A 18 -5.92 1.80 4.16
N TYR A 19 -4.69 1.80 3.65
CA TYR A 19 -3.54 1.31 4.40
C TYR A 19 -3.31 2.15 5.66
N LEU A 20 -3.30 3.48 5.56
CA LEU A 20 -3.12 4.36 6.73
C LEU A 20 -4.22 4.17 7.78
N GLU A 21 -5.47 4.03 7.34
CA GLU A 21 -6.62 3.76 8.23
C GLU A 21 -6.44 2.41 8.95
N ALA A 22 -6.04 1.37 8.24
CA ALA A 22 -5.80 0.05 8.83
C ALA A 22 -4.59 0.02 9.77
N GLU A 23 -3.51 0.73 9.43
CA GLU A 23 -2.32 0.87 10.28
C GLU A 23 -2.68 1.55 11.60
N ARG A 24 -3.41 2.67 11.53
CA ARG A 24 -3.89 3.38 12.72
C ARG A 24 -4.77 2.50 13.60
N ALA A 25 -5.71 1.76 13.00
CA ALA A 25 -6.58 0.86 13.75
C ALA A 25 -5.78 -0.24 14.48
N LEU A 26 -4.74 -0.79 13.84
CA LEU A 26 -3.87 -1.78 14.47
C LEU A 26 -3.04 -1.17 15.61
N THR A 27 -2.50 0.03 15.43
CA THR A 27 -1.76 0.74 16.47
C THR A 27 -2.62 1.02 17.70
N VAL A 28 -3.85 1.53 17.50
CA VAL A 28 -4.79 1.79 18.59
C VAL A 28 -5.14 0.48 19.32
N ALA A 29 -5.51 -0.57 18.58
CA ALA A 29 -5.86 -1.85 19.19
C ALA A 29 -4.70 -2.47 19.99
N ARG A 30 -3.44 -2.28 19.54
CA ARG A 30 -2.25 -2.71 20.29
C ARG A 30 -2.03 -1.89 21.55
N GLN A 31 -2.24 -0.57 21.50
CA GLN A 31 -2.13 0.30 22.66
C GLN A 31 -3.19 -0.06 23.71
N GLU A 32 -4.45 -0.23 23.29
CA GLU A 32 -5.53 -0.69 24.14
C GLU A 32 -5.20 -2.04 24.77
N MET A 33 -4.78 -3.03 23.97
CA MET A 33 -4.36 -4.34 24.48
C MET A 33 -3.24 -4.21 25.53
N LYS A 34 -2.18 -3.44 25.24
CA LYS A 34 -1.05 -3.25 26.18
C LYS A 34 -1.46 -2.57 27.49
N ALA A 35 -2.53 -1.78 27.50
CA ALA A 35 -3.04 -1.14 28.71
C ALA A 35 -3.66 -2.15 29.70
N TRP A 36 -4.06 -3.34 29.22
CA TRP A 36 -4.68 -4.38 30.06
C TRP A 36 -3.63 -5.24 30.78
N PHE A 37 -2.36 -5.14 30.39
CA PHE A 37 -1.27 -5.92 30.99
C PHE A 37 -0.35 -5.01 31.82
N PRO A 38 0.12 -5.48 32.99
CA PRO A 38 1.17 -4.79 33.73
C PRO A 38 2.43 -4.69 32.86
N ALA A 39 3.26 -3.67 33.10
CA ALA A 39 4.38 -3.34 32.23
C ALA A 39 5.32 -4.53 31.94
N ALA A 40 5.56 -5.38 32.94
CA ALA A 40 6.41 -6.58 32.84
C ALA A 40 5.83 -7.71 31.97
N SER A 41 4.54 -7.68 31.66
CA SER A 41 3.83 -8.75 30.94
C SER A 41 3.17 -8.27 29.65
N ARG A 42 3.54 -7.07 29.17
CA ARG A 42 2.97 -6.52 27.94
C ARG A 42 3.37 -7.35 26.72
N PRO A 43 2.43 -7.70 25.83
CA PRO A 43 2.77 -8.37 24.59
C PRO A 43 3.71 -7.53 23.71
N LEU A 44 4.59 -8.22 22.97
CA LEU A 44 5.48 -7.60 21.99
C LEU A 44 4.68 -6.93 20.86
N ASP A 45 5.26 -5.91 20.23
CA ASP A 45 4.65 -5.24 19.07
C ASP A 45 4.49 -6.14 17.85
N THR A 46 5.23 -7.23 17.79
CA THR A 46 5.11 -8.28 16.76
C THR A 46 3.97 -9.24 17.01
N ALA A 47 3.28 -9.16 18.16
CA ALA A 47 2.12 -10.00 18.43
C ALA A 47 0.99 -9.70 17.42
N ILE A 48 0.66 -10.71 16.62
CA ILE A 48 -0.40 -10.64 15.60
C ILE A 48 -1.75 -11.15 16.12
N GLY A 49 -1.77 -11.67 17.36
CA GLY A 49 -2.94 -12.27 17.98
C GLY A 49 -3.25 -13.70 17.51
N GLN A 50 -4.07 -14.39 18.30
CA GLN A 50 -4.53 -15.74 17.98
C GLN A 50 -5.53 -15.71 16.79
N PRO A 51 -5.53 -16.74 15.92
CA PRO A 51 -6.56 -16.90 14.89
C PRO A 51 -7.99 -16.74 15.43
N GLY A 52 -8.84 -16.05 14.68
CA GLY A 52 -10.24 -15.77 15.10
C GLY A 52 -10.40 -14.62 16.10
N SER A 53 -9.33 -14.14 16.75
CA SER A 53 -9.41 -12.99 17.65
C SER A 53 -9.67 -11.67 16.89
N ARG A 54 -10.28 -10.70 17.57
CA ARG A 54 -10.53 -9.36 17.01
C ARG A 54 -9.23 -8.68 16.55
N ILE A 55 -8.18 -8.74 17.37
CA ILE A 55 -6.87 -8.15 17.04
C ILE A 55 -6.25 -8.81 15.80
N ARG A 56 -6.41 -10.13 15.63
CA ARG A 56 -5.97 -10.84 14.42
C ARG A 56 -6.72 -10.37 13.18
N GLY A 57 -8.04 -10.16 13.28
CA GLY A 57 -8.83 -9.59 12.17
C GLY A 57 -8.38 -8.18 11.76
N ILE A 58 -7.96 -7.35 12.73
CA ILE A 58 -7.40 -6.02 12.45
C ILE A 58 -6.04 -6.13 11.76
N TYR A 59 -5.17 -7.03 12.25
CA TYR A 59 -3.88 -7.32 11.62
C TYR A 59 -4.05 -7.79 10.16
N ASP A 60 -4.92 -8.78 9.92
CA ASP A 60 -5.16 -9.32 8.58
C ASP A 60 -5.77 -8.25 7.63
N ARG A 61 -6.54 -7.30 8.17
CA ARG A 61 -7.06 -6.15 7.39
C ARG A 61 -5.91 -5.23 6.98
N ARG A 62 -4.98 -4.93 7.88
CA ARG A 62 -3.78 -4.13 7.60
C ARG A 62 -2.91 -4.79 6.53
N GLU A 63 -2.64 -6.08 6.67
CA GLU A 63 -1.86 -6.85 5.69
C GLU A 63 -2.49 -6.80 4.30
N ARG A 64 -3.80 -7.06 4.21
CA ARG A 64 -4.54 -6.96 2.94
C ARG A 64 -4.46 -5.56 2.34
N ALA A 65 -4.59 -4.51 3.15
CA ALA A 65 -4.48 -3.12 2.67
C ALA A 65 -3.07 -2.81 2.13
N MET A 66 -2.03 -3.32 2.79
CA MET A 66 -0.65 -3.17 2.31
C MET A 66 -0.43 -3.86 0.96
N LEU A 67 -0.90 -5.10 0.80
CA LEU A 67 -0.80 -5.83 -0.46
C LEU A 67 -1.53 -5.12 -1.60
N GLN A 68 -2.71 -4.55 -1.33
CA GLN A 68 -3.46 -3.75 -2.30
C GLN A 68 -2.71 -2.47 -2.69
N LEU A 69 -2.08 -1.79 -1.73
CA LEU A 69 -1.24 -0.61 -1.98
C LEU A 69 -0.04 -0.95 -2.85
N ALA A 70 0.71 -2.01 -2.50
CA ALA A 70 1.86 -2.48 -3.26
C ALA A 70 1.47 -2.82 -4.71
N THR A 71 0.35 -3.53 -4.88
CA THR A 71 -0.20 -3.88 -6.19
C THR A 71 -0.60 -2.65 -7.01
N ALA A 72 -1.26 -1.66 -6.39
CA ALA A 72 -1.64 -0.42 -7.06
C ALA A 72 -0.41 0.37 -7.53
N LYS A 73 0.65 0.42 -6.71
CA LYS A 73 1.93 1.03 -7.07
C LYS A 73 2.56 0.33 -8.28
N ALA A 74 2.67 -1.00 -8.24
CA ALA A 74 3.22 -1.79 -9.35
C ALA A 74 2.46 -1.56 -10.67
N LYS A 75 1.12 -1.55 -10.63
CA LYS A 75 0.27 -1.31 -11.81
C LYS A 75 0.43 0.10 -12.37
N LEU A 76 0.66 1.11 -11.52
CA LEU A 76 0.94 2.47 -11.98
C LEU A 76 2.29 2.55 -12.69
N GLU A 77 3.34 1.96 -12.11
CA GLU A 77 4.67 1.96 -12.74
C GLU A 77 4.68 1.21 -14.06
N GLN A 78 3.99 0.05 -14.15
CA GLN A 78 3.83 -0.67 -15.41
C GLN A 78 3.13 0.20 -16.48
N ALA A 79 2.09 0.95 -16.10
CA ALA A 79 1.43 1.86 -17.03
C ALA A 79 2.33 3.02 -17.49
N ARG A 80 3.18 3.55 -16.60
CA ARG A 80 4.18 4.56 -16.97
C ARG A 80 5.19 4.01 -17.97
N ARG A 81 5.72 2.81 -17.73
CA ARG A 81 6.65 2.13 -18.65
C ARG A 81 6.02 1.90 -20.02
N ARG A 82 4.78 1.40 -20.07
CA ARG A 82 4.04 1.22 -21.34
C ARG A 82 3.85 2.53 -22.09
N LEU A 83 3.55 3.63 -21.40
CA LEU A 83 3.39 4.93 -22.04
C LEU A 83 4.72 5.47 -22.57
N ALA A 84 5.82 5.28 -21.82
CA ALA A 84 7.15 5.68 -22.26
C ALA A 84 7.59 4.91 -23.50
N ALA A 85 7.34 3.59 -23.55
CA ALA A 85 7.64 2.75 -24.71
C ALA A 85 6.83 3.11 -25.97
N LYS A 86 5.62 3.68 -25.81
CA LYS A 86 4.79 4.14 -26.93
C LYS A 86 5.21 5.51 -27.49
N ARG A 87 6.03 6.28 -26.77
CA ARG A 87 6.56 7.53 -27.32
C ARG A 87 7.64 7.15 -28.32
N PRO A 88 7.50 7.48 -29.62
CA PRO A 88 8.59 7.27 -30.56
C PRO A 88 9.82 8.01 -30.02
N ALA A 89 10.97 7.34 -30.04
CA ALA A 89 12.24 8.04 -29.87
C ALA A 89 12.24 9.21 -30.86
N PRO A 90 12.69 10.42 -30.47
CA PRO A 90 12.85 11.48 -31.45
C PRO A 90 13.72 10.90 -32.56
N LEU A 91 13.15 10.79 -33.76
CA LEU A 91 13.89 10.45 -34.96
C LEU A 91 15.01 11.48 -34.99
N GLN A 92 16.22 11.05 -34.63
CA GLN A 92 17.41 11.82 -34.95
C GLN A 92 17.35 11.96 -36.47
N LEU A 93 16.97 13.14 -36.93
CA LEU A 93 17.10 13.57 -38.30
C LEU A 93 18.58 13.41 -38.63
N VAL A 94 18.95 12.23 -39.14
CA VAL A 94 20.22 12.02 -39.81
C VAL A 94 20.11 12.86 -41.08
N TRP A 95 20.55 14.11 -40.98
CA TRP A 95 20.84 14.93 -42.14
C TRP A 95 22.00 14.26 -42.87
N ILE A 96 21.67 13.44 -43.88
CA ILE A 96 22.66 12.98 -44.84
C ILE A 96 22.91 14.15 -45.79
N ARG A 97 24.16 14.62 -45.79
CA ARG A 97 24.65 15.72 -46.62
C ARG A 97 25.18 15.19 -47.95
#